data_AF-A0A3N2M874-F1
#
_entry.id   AF-A0A3N2M874-F1
#
_cell.length_a   1.000
_cell.length_b   1.000
_cell.length_c   1.000
_cell.angle_alpha   90.00
_cell.angle_beta   90.00
_cell.angle_gamma   90.00
#
_symmetry.space_group_name_H-M   'P 1'
#
loop_
_entity.id
_entity.type
_entity.pdbx_description
1 polymer ?
#
loop_
_entity_poly.entity_id
_entity_poly.type
_entity_poly.pdbx_seq_one_letter_code
_entity_poly.pdbx_strand_id
1 'polypeptide(L)' 'MEINEIISQLKDKFGNSINVEQITEKLKGFDHSKMSFTEIIAKLKDGNILGDLDGDGKVESTIDELKGKASKMFGGIFGK' A
#
# COMPACT_ATOMS: atom_id res chain seq x y z
N MET A 1 -3.80 11.80 4.66
CA MET A 1 -4.35 11.43 3.35
C MET A 1 -5.78 10.96 3.57
N GLU A 2 -6.71 11.35 2.70
CA GLU A 2 -8.09 10.88 2.82
C GLU A 2 -8.24 9.45 2.27
N ILE A 3 -9.16 8.68 2.85
CA ILE A 3 -9.40 7.29 2.43
C ILE A 3 -9.78 7.18 0.95
N ASN A 4 -10.52 8.16 0.42
CA ASN A 4 -10.89 8.23 -0.99
C ASN A 4 -9.66 8.43 -1.89
N GLU A 5 -8.69 9.24 -1.47
CA GLU A 5 -7.43 9.43 -2.20
C GLU A 5 -6.59 8.14 -2.21
N ILE A 6 -6.55 7.42 -1.09
CA ILE A 6 -5.86 6.14 -0.97
C ILE A 6 -6.47 5.12 -1.93
N ILE A 7 -7.80 4.99 -1.93
CA ILE A 7 -8.53 4.08 -2.81
C ILE A 7 -8.26 4.45 -4.27
N SER A 8 -8.27 5.73 -4.61
CA SER A 8 -7.99 6.18 -5.98
C SER A 8 -6.59 5.80 -6.44
N GLN A 9 -5.57 6.01 -5.61
CA GLN A 9 -4.19 5.62 -5.93
C GLN A 9 -4.01 4.10 -5.99
N LEU A 10 -4.73 3.34 -5.15
CA LEU A 10 -4.75 1.89 -5.21
C LEU A 10 -5.37 1.37 -6.52
N LYS A 11 -6.48 1.97 -6.97
CA LYS A 11 -7.13 1.60 -8.24
C LYS A 11 -6.24 1.94 -9.43
N ASP A 12 -5.56 3.08 -9.39
CA ASP A 12 -4.60 3.47 -10.43
C ASP A 12 -3.43 2.48 -10.53
N LYS A 13 -2.92 2.02 -9.37
CA LYS A 13 -1.74 1.16 -9.30
C LYS A 13 -2.01 -0.34 -9.48
N PHE A 14 -3.15 -0.84 -9.00
CA PHE A 14 -3.50 -2.26 -8.97
C PHE A 14 -4.75 -2.60 -9.80
N GLY A 15 -5.38 -1.60 -10.41
CA GLY A 15 -6.58 -1.78 -11.22
C GLY A 15 -7.85 -2.05 -10.39
N ASN A 16 -8.89 -2.50 -11.09
CA ASN A 16 -10.19 -2.82 -10.49
C ASN A 16 -10.18 -4.10 -9.64
N SER A 17 -9.06 -4.80 -9.56
CA SER A 17 -8.96 -6.01 -8.74
C SER A 17 -9.10 -5.68 -7.25
N ILE A 18 -8.78 -4.46 -6.81
CA ILE A 18 -8.75 -4.14 -5.38
C ILE A 18 -10.12 -4.31 -4.69
N ASN A 19 -10.09 -4.90 -3.49
CA ASN A 19 -11.27 -4.98 -2.63
C ASN A 19 -11.38 -3.69 -1.78
N VAL A 20 -12.14 -2.72 -2.28
CA VAL A 20 -12.34 -1.41 -1.63
C VAL A 20 -12.96 -1.56 -0.23
N GLU A 21 -13.85 -2.52 -0.03
CA GLU A 21 -14.51 -2.75 1.26
C GLU A 21 -13.51 -3.21 2.31
N GLN A 22 -12.68 -4.21 1.97
CA GLN A 22 -11.62 -4.71 2.84
C GLN A 22 -10.53 -3.66 3.12
N ILE A 23 -10.15 -2.87 2.11
CA ILE A 23 -9.22 -1.72 2.29
C ILE A 23 -9.82 -0.72 3.28
N THR A 24 -11.10 -0.40 3.10
CA THR A 24 -11.79 0.56 3.95
C THR A 24 -11.88 0.06 5.39
N GLU A 25 -12.25 -1.19 5.62
CA GLU A 25 -12.26 -1.80 6.95
C GLU A 25 -10.87 -1.81 7.59
N LYS A 26 -9.84 -2.24 6.85
CA LYS A 26 -8.48 -2.29 7.38
C LYS A 26 -8.01 -0.90 7.79
N LEU A 27 -8.27 0.12 6.97
CA LEU A 27 -7.82 1.50 7.22
C LEU A 27 -8.68 2.28 8.21
N LYS A 28 -9.95 1.90 8.42
CA LYS A 28 -10.82 2.50 9.46
C LYS A 28 -10.23 2.36 10.87
N GLY A 29 -9.47 1.29 11.12
CA GLY A 29 -8.81 1.04 12.41
C GLY A 29 -7.46 1.74 12.60
N PHE A 30 -6.96 2.48 11.60
CA PHE A 30 -5.66 3.13 11.65
C PHE A 30 -5.73 4.62 11.31
N ASP A 31 -4.90 5.44 11.97
CA ASP A 31 -4.67 6.83 11.59
C ASP A 31 -3.81 6.89 10.32
N HIS A 32 -4.46 6.73 9.17
CA HIS A 32 -3.85 6.83 7.84
C HIS A 32 -3.61 8.29 7.41
N SER A 33 -4.12 9.25 8.19
CA SER A 33 -3.94 10.68 7.97
C SER A 33 -2.47 11.09 7.95
N LYS A 34 -1.65 10.46 8.80
CA LYS A 34 -0.20 10.71 8.94
C LYS A 34 0.69 9.69 8.22
N MET A 35 0.11 8.69 7.57
CA MET A 35 0.86 7.63 6.89
C MET A 35 1.18 8.02 5.45
N SER A 36 2.34 7.59 4.98
CA SER A 36 2.66 7.62 3.56
C SER A 36 1.88 6.54 2.79
N PHE A 37 1.65 6.76 1.50
CA PHE A 37 1.00 5.76 0.64
C PHE A 37 1.72 4.40 0.70
N THR A 38 3.06 4.39 0.75
CA THR A 38 3.85 3.17 0.88
C THR A 38 3.58 2.40 2.17
N GLU A 39 3.44 3.09 3.32
CA GLU A 39 3.09 2.45 4.58
C GLU A 39 1.68 1.87 4.55
N ILE A 40 0.76 2.56 3.88
CA ILE A 40 -0.60 2.08 3.65
C ILE A 40 -0.57 0.79 2.82
N ILE A 41 0.19 0.73 1.72
CA ILE A 41 0.39 -0.51 0.95
C ILE A 41 0.94 -1.63 1.82
N ALA A 42 1.95 -1.35 2.64
CA ALA A 42 2.56 -2.36 3.51
C ALA A 42 1.54 -2.94 4.52
N LYS A 43 0.71 -2.08 5.14
CA LYS A 43 -0.35 -2.52 6.06
C LYS A 43 -1.44 -3.35 5.38
N LEU A 44 -1.81 -2.97 4.15
CA LEU A 44 -2.80 -3.72 3.38
C LEU A 44 -2.24 -5.09 2.94
N LYS A 45 -0.94 -5.19 2.65
CA LYS A 45 -0.26 -6.47 2.39
C LYS A 45 -0.18 -7.34 3.65
N ASP A 46 0.17 -6.77 4.79
CA ASP A 46 0.22 -7.48 6.09
C ASP A 46 -1.14 -8.07 6.47
N GLY A 47 -2.22 -7.38 6.11
CA GLY A 47 -3.59 -7.89 6.22
C GLY A 47 -4.02 -8.87 5.13
N ASN A 48 -3.13 -9.28 4.22
CA ASN A 48 -3.40 -10.07 3.01
C ASN A 48 -4.46 -9.46 2.06
N ILE A 49 -4.79 -8.18 2.22
CA ILE A 49 -5.85 -7.48 1.46
C ILE A 49 -5.44 -7.29 -0.01
N LEU A 50 -4.15 -6.99 -0.24
CA LEU A 50 -3.58 -6.87 -1.59
C LEU A 50 -3.06 -8.21 -2.13
N GLY A 51 -2.92 -9.23 -1.28
CA GLY A 51 -2.40 -10.55 -1.65
C GLY A 51 -3.44 -11.42 -2.34
N ASP A 52 -4.73 -11.27 -2.01
CA ASP A 52 -5.83 -11.96 -2.70
C ASP A 52 -6.03 -11.49 -4.16
N LEU A 53 -5.46 -10.33 -4.50
CA LEU A 53 -5.45 -9.79 -5.86
C LEU A 53 -4.40 -10.45 -6.77
N ASP A 54 -3.52 -11.27 -6.17
CA ASP A 54 -2.32 -11.84 -6.77
C ASP A 54 -2.55 -13.23 -7.38
N GLY A 55 -3.77 -13.50 -7.89
CA GLY A 55 -4.02 -14.67 -8.74
C GLY A 55 -3.20 -14.70 -10.04
N ASP A 56 -2.40 -13.66 -10.32
CA ASP A 56 -1.60 -13.47 -11.54
C ASP A 56 -0.08 -13.28 -11.27
N GLY A 57 0.40 -13.33 -10.03
CA GLY A 57 1.84 -13.35 -9.68
C GLY A 57 2.64 -12.08 -10.03
N LYS A 58 2.04 -10.89 -9.97
CA LYS A 58 2.66 -9.62 -10.42
C LYS A 58 2.87 -8.57 -9.33
N VAL A 59 2.39 -8.82 -8.11
CA VAL A 59 2.48 -7.83 -7.02
C VAL A 59 3.91 -7.72 -6.46
N GLU A 60 4.72 -8.77 -6.51
CA GLU A 60 6.09 -8.75 -6.00
C GLU A 60 6.96 -7.70 -6.68
N SER A 61 6.91 -7.55 -8.01
CA SER A 61 7.76 -6.59 -8.74
C SER A 61 7.47 -5.13 -8.37
N THR A 62 6.19 -4.77 -8.25
CA THR A 62 5.78 -3.39 -7.95
C THR A 62 6.07 -3.00 -6.50
N ILE A 63 6.12 -4.00 -5.61
CA ILE A 63 6.48 -3.79 -4.20
C ILE A 63 7.99 -3.81 -4.01
N ASP A 64 8.75 -4.61 -4.74
CA ASP A 64 10.21 -4.58 -4.65
C ASP A 64 10.76 -3.23 -5.14
N GLU A 65 10.16 -2.65 -6.18
CA GLU A 65 10.46 -1.27 -6.58
C GLU A 65 10.03 -0.23 -5.55
N LEU A 66 8.86 -0.38 -4.92
CA LEU A 66 8.36 0.57 -3.92
C LEU A 66 9.13 0.46 -2.59
N LYS A 67 9.47 -0.74 -2.15
CA LYS A 67 10.34 -1.03 -1.01
C LYS A 67 11.76 -0.57 -1.32
N GLY A 68 12.27 -0.78 -2.53
CA GLY A 68 13.56 -0.24 -2.97
C GLY A 68 13.61 1.29 -2.95
N LYS A 69 12.51 1.97 -3.31
CA LYS A 69 12.37 3.44 -3.21
C LYS A 69 12.17 3.90 -1.75
N ALA A 70 11.40 3.19 -0.95
CA ALA A 70 11.17 3.50 0.46
C ALA A 70 12.43 3.27 1.30
N SER A 71 13.18 2.18 1.10
CA SER A 71 14.48 1.97 1.73
C SER A 71 15.48 3.07 1.37
N LYS A 72 15.38 3.66 0.17
CA LYS A 72 16.19 4.84 -0.20
C LYS A 72 15.71 6.13 0.49
N MET A 73 14.40 6.34 0.62
CA MET A 73 13.85 7.51 1.34
C MET A 73 14.03 7.44 2.86
N PHE A 74 13.82 6.27 3.48
CA PHE A 74 13.92 6.07 4.92
C PHE A 74 15.33 5.68 5.39
N GLY A 75 16.12 4.99 4.56
CA GLY A 75 17.52 4.66 4.86
C GLY A 75 18.48 5.84 4.73
N GLY A 76 18.09 6.93 4.05
CA GLY A 76 18.88 8.16 3.94
C GLY A 76 18.73 9.12 5.13
N ILE A 77 17.68 8.97 5.94
CA ILE A 77 17.39 9.88 7.09
C ILE A 77 17.86 9.33 8.44
N PHE A 78 18.26 8.06 8.53
CA PHE A 78 18.83 7.46 9.76
C PHE A 78 20.33 7.11 9.66
N GLY A 79 20.99 7.52 8.58
CA GLY A 79 22.41 7.26 8.34
C GLY A 79 23.30 8.46 8.63
N LYS A 80 23.37 8.93 9.88
CA LYS A 80 24.58 9.56 10.45
C LYS A 80 24.57 9.55 11.97
#